data_AF-A0AA91I5E6-F1
#
_entry.id   AF-A0AA91I5E6-F1
#
_cell.length_a   1.000
_cell.length_b   1.000
_cell.length_c   1.000
_cell.angle_alpha   90.00
_cell.angle_beta   90.00
_cell.angle_gamma   90.00
#
_symmetry.space_group_name_H-M   'P 1'
#
loop_
_entity.id
_entity.type
_entity.pdbx_description
1 polymer ?
#
loop_
_entity_poly.entity_id
_entity_poly.type
_entity_poly.pdbx_seq_one_letter_code
_entity_poly.pdbx_strand_id
1 'polypeptide(L)'
;MYEYLNEQENNSLLVPSSKVLAGAIIQEINISSTAIISNNEAEEFSHKVSELATSNDVTNELSDELGMPNEHETEDEFVDRAKSILTKILKRKLSK
;
A
#
# COMPACT_ATOMS: atom_id res chain seq x y z
N MET A 1 24.20 39.62 11.54
CA MET A 1 23.66 39.11 12.82
C MET A 1 22.15 38.98 12.62
N TYR A 2 21.58 37.96 11.98
CA TYR A 2 21.99 36.68 11.37
C TYR A 2 21.03 36.51 10.16
N GLU A 3 21.48 36.37 8.91
CA GLU A 3 21.87 35.10 8.26
C GLU A 3 20.81 33.98 8.43
N TYR A 4 19.74 34.04 7.64
CA TYR A 4 18.79 32.93 7.44
C TYR A 4 18.27 32.89 5.99
N LEU A 5 19.17 32.98 5.02
CA LEU A 5 18.87 32.73 3.61
C LEU A 5 19.93 31.85 2.97
N ASN A 6 20.19 30.68 3.56
CA ASN A 6 20.90 29.62 2.86
C ASN A 6 20.58 28.27 3.51
N GLU A 7 19.65 27.51 2.92
CA GLU A 7 19.63 26.03 2.91
C GLU A 7 18.42 25.56 2.07
N GLN A 8 18.47 25.92 0.78
CA GLN A 8 17.85 25.12 -0.27
C GLN A 8 18.91 24.11 -0.70
N GLU A 9 19.10 23.05 0.08
CA GLU A 9 19.82 21.87 -0.40
C GLU A 9 19.02 20.61 -0.07
N ASN A 10 18.20 20.23 -1.05
CA ASN A 10 18.02 18.85 -1.48
C ASN A 10 17.82 17.80 -0.37
N ASN A 11 16.67 17.84 0.29
CA ASN A 11 16.01 16.58 0.65
C ASN A 11 14.64 16.57 -0.02
N SER A 12 14.66 16.32 -1.32
CA SER A 12 13.56 15.59 -1.94
C SER A 12 13.38 14.32 -1.09
N LEU A 13 12.39 14.34 -0.20
CA LEU A 13 11.72 13.12 0.24
C LEU A 13 11.50 12.34 -1.03
N LEU A 14 12.33 11.33 -1.23
CA LEU A 14 12.24 10.39 -2.33
C LEU A 14 10.89 9.74 -2.12
N VAL A 15 9.85 10.33 -2.70
CA VAL A 15 8.55 9.72 -2.82
C VAL A 15 8.87 8.44 -3.55
N PRO A 16 8.81 7.27 -2.88
CA PRO A 16 9.19 6.04 -3.51
C PRO A 16 8.32 5.95 -4.76
N SER A 17 8.97 5.84 -5.91
CA SER A 17 8.28 5.62 -7.18
C SER A 17 7.25 4.51 -6.93
N SER A 18 6.05 4.63 -7.50
CA SER A 18 4.98 3.62 -7.39
C SER A 18 5.50 2.19 -7.59
N LYS A 19 6.59 2.00 -8.36
CA LYS A 19 7.29 0.72 -8.55
C LYS A 19 8.00 0.19 -7.29
N VAL A 20 8.60 1.05 -6.48
CA VAL A 20 9.26 0.69 -5.21
C VAL A 20 8.21 0.29 -4.17
N LEU A 21 7.10 1.02 -4.10
CA LEU A 21 5.96 0.67 -3.25
C LEU A 21 5.32 -0.65 -3.70
N ALA A 22 5.14 -0.87 -5.00
CA ALA A 22 4.65 -2.12 -5.54
C ALA A 22 5.56 -3.31 -5.19
N GLY A 23 6.88 -3.12 -5.28
CA GLY A 23 7.86 -4.14 -4.88
C GLY A 23 7.76 -4.52 -3.39
N ALA A 24 7.59 -3.53 -2.51
CA ALA A 24 7.43 -3.77 -1.08
C ALA A 24 6.12 -4.54 -0.76
N ILE A 25 5.03 -4.21 -1.46
CA ILE A 25 3.74 -4.90 -1.32
C ILE A 25 3.85 -6.37 -1.76
N ILE A 26 4.50 -6.64 -2.89
CA ILE A 26 4.72 -8.03 -3.38
C ILE A 26 5.54 -8.83 -2.36
N GLN A 27 6.52 -8.20 -1.71
CA GLN A 27 7.36 -8.85 -0.70
C GLN A 27 6.60 -9.22 0.58
N GLU A 28 5.60 -8.42 1.00
CA GLU A 28 4.79 -8.67 2.20
C GLU A 28 3.65 -9.68 1.99
N ILE A 29 3.15 -9.83 0.75
CA ILE A 29 2.07 -10.79 0.45
C ILE A 29 2.66 -12.21 0.39
N ASN A 30 2.79 -12.83 1.56
CA ASN A 30 3.11 -14.24 1.69
C ASN A 30 1.86 -15.07 1.40
N ILE A 31 1.65 -15.44 0.14
CA ILE A 31 0.50 -16.25 -0.28
C ILE A 31 0.70 -17.65 0.30
N SER A 32 -0.03 -17.95 1.37
CA SER A 32 0.00 -19.24 2.06
C SER A 32 -0.19 -20.38 1.05
N SER A 33 0.80 -21.27 1.00
CA SER A 33 1.03 -22.37 0.05
C SER A 33 0.00 -23.52 0.09
N THR A 34 -1.25 -23.25 0.48
CA THR A 34 -2.31 -24.26 0.57
C THR A 34 -3.11 -24.41 -0.74
N ALA A 35 -2.91 -23.54 -1.71
CA ALA A 35 -3.48 -23.68 -3.04
C ALA A 35 -2.42 -24.27 -3.99
N ILE A 36 -2.64 -25.50 -4.49
CA ILE A 36 -1.86 -26.04 -5.62
C ILE A 36 -2.32 -25.27 -6.86
N ILE A 37 -1.72 -24.11 -7.03
CA ILE A 37 -1.84 -23.26 -8.21
C ILE A 37 -0.57 -23.53 -9.00
N SER A 38 -0.65 -23.77 -10.31
CA SER A 38 0.57 -23.94 -11.09
C SER A 38 1.43 -22.67 -10.96
N ASN A 39 2.76 -22.78 -10.95
CA ASN A 39 3.63 -21.61 -10.67
C ASN A 39 3.30 -20.40 -11.56
N ASN A 40 2.86 -20.63 -12.80
CA ASN A 40 2.42 -19.60 -13.73
C ASN A 40 1.09 -18.93 -13.30
N GLU A 41 0.11 -19.72 -12.88
CA GLU A 41 -1.18 -19.21 -12.40
C GLU A 41 -1.03 -18.44 -11.07
N ALA A 42 -0.05 -18.82 -10.23
CA ALA A 42 0.22 -18.16 -8.96
C ALA A 42 0.88 -16.79 -9.19
N GLU A 43 1.82 -16.71 -10.12
CA GLU A 43 2.41 -15.44 -10.56
C GLU A 43 1.36 -14.53 -11.20
N GLU A 44 0.51 -15.05 -12.09
CA GLU A 44 -0.55 -14.28 -12.74
C GLU A 44 -1.58 -13.76 -11.72
N PHE A 45 -1.96 -14.59 -10.75
CA PHE A 45 -2.83 -14.18 -9.64
C PHE A 45 -2.16 -13.08 -8.80
N SER A 46 -0.89 -13.25 -8.43
CA SER A 46 -0.13 -12.26 -7.65
C SER A 46 -0.06 -10.92 -8.39
N HIS A 47 0.21 -10.95 -9.70
CA HIS A 47 0.26 -9.76 -10.55
C HIS A 47 -1.09 -9.05 -10.58
N LYS A 48 -2.18 -9.79 -10.84
CA LYS A 48 -3.55 -9.25 -10.86
C LYS A 48 -3.97 -8.65 -9.52
N VAL A 49 -3.62 -9.31 -8.41
CA VAL A 49 -3.90 -8.78 -7.06
C VAL A 49 -3.08 -7.52 -6.78
N SER A 50 -1.82 -7.47 -7.21
CA SER A 50 -0.97 -6.28 -7.05
C SER A 50 -1.49 -5.09 -7.89
N GLU A 51 -1.87 -5.33 -9.15
CA GLU A 51 -2.51 -4.32 -10.00
C GLU A 51 -3.82 -3.83 -9.39
N LEU A 52 -4.63 -4.74 -8.85
CA LEU A 52 -5.89 -4.38 -8.20
C LEU A 52 -5.65 -3.54 -6.94
N ALA A 53 -4.70 -3.93 -6.09
CA ALA A 53 -4.37 -3.21 -4.85
C ALA A 53 -3.81 -1.81 -5.10
N THR A 54 -3.12 -1.62 -6.24
CA THR A 54 -2.55 -0.33 -6.65
C THR A 54 -3.46 0.46 -7.59
N SER A 55 -4.62 -0.09 -7.96
CA SER A 55 -5.59 0.58 -8.82
C SER A 55 -6.19 1.80 -8.14
N ASN A 56 -6.47 2.84 -8.93
CA ASN A 56 -7.11 4.07 -8.44
C ASN A 56 -8.46 3.78 -7.74
N ASP A 57 -9.20 2.77 -8.20
CA ASP A 57 -10.48 2.41 -7.59
C ASP A 57 -10.30 1.92 -6.14
N VAL A 58 -9.29 1.09 -5.89
CA VAL A 58 -9.02 0.56 -4.55
C VAL A 58 -8.35 1.60 -3.66
N THR A 59 -7.44 2.42 -4.19
CA THR A 59 -6.76 3.45 -3.39
C THR A 59 -7.68 4.62 -3.04
N ASN A 60 -8.59 5.01 -3.93
CA ASN A 60 -9.62 6.00 -3.61
C ASN A 60 -10.61 5.46 -2.57
N GLU A 61 -11.09 4.22 -2.74
CA GLU A 61 -12.00 3.58 -1.79
C GLU A 61 -11.33 3.37 -0.41
N LEU A 62 -10.05 3.03 -0.39
CA LEU A 62 -9.25 2.98 0.84
C LEU A 62 -9.15 4.35 1.49
N SER A 63 -8.86 5.40 0.72
CA SER A 63 -8.76 6.77 1.26
C SER A 63 -10.08 7.24 1.85
N ASP A 64 -11.20 6.94 1.18
CA ASP A 64 -12.54 7.30 1.63
C ASP A 64 -12.93 6.57 2.92
N GLU A 65 -12.62 5.26 3.03
CA GLU A 65 -12.90 4.47 4.24
C GLU A 65 -11.91 4.75 5.39
N LEU A 66 -10.63 5.04 5.08
CA LEU A 66 -9.58 5.28 6.08
C LEU A 66 -9.67 6.69 6.68
N GLY A 67 -9.92 7.71 5.87
CA GLY A 67 -10.01 9.09 6.33
C GLY A 67 -8.73 9.61 7.01
N MET A 68 -8.90 10.55 7.94
CA MET A 68 -7.77 11.13 8.70
C MET A 68 -7.36 10.22 9.87
N PRO A 69 -6.09 10.29 10.32
CA PRO A 69 -5.68 9.69 11.58
C PRO A 69 -6.49 10.25 12.76
N ASN A 70 -6.76 9.42 13.76
CA ASN A 70 -7.43 9.89 14.98
C ASN A 70 -6.45 10.66 15.89
N GLU A 71 -6.94 11.61 16.70
CA GLU A 71 -6.09 12.48 17.55
C GLU A 71 -5.16 11.73 18.51
N HIS A 72 -5.49 10.49 18.88
CA HIS A 72 -4.73 9.67 19.83
C HIS A 72 -4.23 8.36 19.19
N GLU A 73 -4.29 8.26 17.85
CA GLU A 73 -3.81 7.10 17.10
C GLU A 73 -2.33 7.27 16.79
N THR A 74 -1.54 6.25 17.13
CA THR A 74 -0.13 6.18 16.74
C THR A 74 0.00 5.87 15.25
N GLU A 75 1.18 6.14 14.67
CA GLU A 75 1.45 5.80 13.27
C GLU A 75 1.22 4.31 12.99
N ASP A 76 1.71 3.43 13.89
CA ASP A 76 1.54 1.99 13.75
C ASP A 76 0.05 1.59 13.77
N GLU A 77 -0.75 2.15 14.66
CA GLU A 77 -2.19 1.89 14.72
C GLU A 77 -2.93 2.40 13.47
N PHE A 78 -2.53 3.56 12.95
CA PHE A 78 -3.06 4.09 11.70
C PHE A 78 -2.73 3.17 10.52
N VAL A 79 -1.49 2.69 10.43
CA VAL A 79 -1.05 1.76 9.39
C VAL A 79 -1.78 0.42 9.51
N ASP A 80 -1.94 -0.11 10.72
CA ASP A 80 -2.67 -1.36 10.95
C ASP A 80 -4.15 -1.24 10.56
N ARG A 81 -4.77 -0.08 10.83
CA ARG A 81 -6.13 0.22 10.38
C ARG A 81 -6.20 0.29 8.85
N ALA A 82 -5.24 0.93 8.21
CA ALA A 82 -5.13 0.96 6.75
C ALA A 82 -4.98 -0.44 6.15
N LYS A 83 -4.11 -1.28 6.71
CA LYS A 83 -3.93 -2.69 6.29
C LYS A 83 -5.23 -3.49 6.44
N SER A 84 -5.94 -3.30 7.55
CA SER A 84 -7.22 -3.98 7.82
C SER A 84 -8.31 -3.58 6.83
N ILE A 85 -8.44 -2.29 6.52
CA ILE A 85 -9.41 -1.76 5.55
C ILE A 85 -9.05 -2.22 4.14
N LEU A 86 -7.78 -2.10 3.72
CA LEU A 86 -7.31 -2.57 2.42
C LEU A 86 -7.61 -4.06 2.22
N THR A 87 -7.37 -4.88 3.24
CA THR A 87 -7.69 -6.32 3.20
C THR A 87 -9.18 -6.57 2.99
N LYS A 88 -10.07 -5.78 3.62
CA LYS A 88 -11.52 -5.89 3.42
C LYS A 88 -11.94 -5.52 2.00
N ILE A 89 -11.38 -4.43 1.45
CA ILE A 89 -11.67 -3.98 0.09
C ILE A 89 -11.21 -5.03 -0.92
N LEU A 90 -9.98 -5.53 -0.79
CA LEU A 90 -9.43 -6.56 -1.67
C LEU A 90 -10.25 -7.86 -1.61
N LYS A 91 -10.60 -8.33 -0.40
CA LYS A 91 -11.48 -9.50 -0.26
C LYS A 91 -12.81 -9.32 -0.98
N ARG A 92 -13.46 -8.16 -0.84
CA ARG A 92 -14.73 -7.88 -1.50
C ARG A 92 -14.61 -7.83 -3.03
N LYS A 93 -13.49 -7.32 -3.55
CA LYS A 93 -13.24 -7.25 -5.01
C LYS A 93 -12.86 -8.60 -5.60
N LEU A 94 -12.11 -9.42 -4.86
CA LEU A 94 -11.61 -10.74 -5.30
C LEU A 94 -12.61 -11.89 -5.06
N SER A 95 -13.61 -11.70 -4.20
CA SER A 95 -14.66 -12.71 -3.94
C SER A 95 -15.88 -12.58 -4.87
N LYS A 96 -15.83 -11.65 -5.83
CA LYS A 96 -16.87 -11.44 -6.86
C LYS A 96 -16.49 -12.17 -8.13
#